data_AF-A0A7S3HEX6-F1
#
_entry.id   AF-A0A7S3HEX6-F1
#
_cell.length_a   1.000
_cell.length_b   1.000
_cell.length_c   1.000
_cell.angle_alpha   90.00
_cell.angle_beta   90.00
_cell.angle_gamma   90.00
#
_symmetry.space_group_name_H-M   'P 1'
#
loop_
_entity.id
_entity.type
_entity.pdbx_description
1 polymer ?
#
loop_
_entity_poly.entity_id
_entity_poly.type
_entity_poly.pdbx_seq_one_letter_code
_entity_poly.pdbx_strand_id
1 'polypeptide(L)'
;ISVLQKGAEDLEKTAKRFPKELKEIFTFKMVEGRLQNFKEALPLVVNLKNDSMKTRHWQKLMDVTGVAFDTSLKTLTLSNIFTMELHKFTALVEDIINEAVQEAKIENELAKIDAAWRNNSLVVVKYKKDGQDRGFILRAADDLKLELEDNMLNLQTISGSRFV
;
A
#
# COMPACT_ATOMS: atom_id res chain seq x y z
N ILE A 1 -10.15 -5.60 13.86
CA ILE A 1 -11.22 -5.46 12.83
C ILE A 1 -12.26 -6.58 12.91
N SER A 2 -11.87 -7.84 13.11
CA SER A 2 -12.79 -8.99 13.24
C SER A 2 -13.86 -8.80 14.32
N VAL A 3 -13.49 -8.21 15.46
CA VAL A 3 -14.43 -7.85 16.53
C VAL A 3 -15.49 -6.85 16.05
N LEU A 4 -15.10 -5.87 15.23
CA LEU A 4 -16.02 -4.87 14.68
C LEU A 4 -16.96 -5.47 13.61
N GLN A 5 -16.44 -6.34 12.74
CA GLN A 5 -17.24 -7.08 11.75
C GLN A 5 -18.28 -7.95 12.45
N LYS A 6 -17.86 -8.76 13.42
CA LYS A 6 -18.74 -9.62 14.21
C LYS A 6 -19.80 -8.80 14.95
N GLY A 7 -19.42 -7.69 15.58
CA GLY A 7 -20.35 -6.80 16.26
C GLY A 7 -21.41 -6.22 15.32
N ALA A 8 -21.02 -5.81 14.11
CA ALA A 8 -21.95 -5.31 13.11
C ALA A 8 -22.92 -6.40 12.60
N GLU A 9 -22.42 -7.62 12.36
CA GLU A 9 -23.24 -8.77 11.97
C GLU A 9 -24.25 -9.16 13.07
N ASP A 10 -23.83 -9.12 14.34
CA ASP A 10 -24.69 -9.44 15.48
C ASP A 10 -25.78 -8.36 15.68
N LEU A 11 -25.44 -7.08 15.50
CA LEU A 11 -26.41 -5.99 15.47
C LEU A 11 -27.39 -6.14 14.31
N GLU A 12 -26.94 -6.55 13.12
CA GLU A 12 -27.79 -6.77 11.96
C GLU A 12 -28.77 -7.93 12.19
N LYS A 13 -28.29 -9.04 12.76
CA LYS A 13 -29.15 -10.17 13.15
C LYS A 13 -30.20 -9.73 14.17
N THR A 14 -29.82 -8.87 15.11
CA THR A 14 -30.73 -8.33 16.12
C THR A 14 -31.76 -7.40 15.49
N ALA A 15 -31.34 -6.49 14.59
CA ALA A 15 -32.21 -5.62 13.79
C ALA A 15 -33.26 -6.44 13.02
N LYS A 16 -32.85 -7.54 12.38
CA LYS A 16 -33.74 -8.45 11.65
C LYS A 16 -34.80 -9.15 12.53
N ARG A 17 -34.60 -9.25 13.84
CA ARG A 17 -35.58 -9.86 14.78
C ARG A 17 -36.68 -8.89 15.24
N PHE A 18 -36.54 -7.59 14.99
CA PHE A 18 -37.58 -6.63 15.39
C PHE A 18 -38.89 -6.82 14.60
N PRO A 19 -40.06 -6.53 15.20
CA PRO A 19 -41.35 -6.46 14.52
C PRO A 19 -41.33 -5.52 13.30
N LYS A 20 -42.18 -5.81 12.30
CA LYS A 20 -42.25 -5.02 11.05
C LYS A 20 -42.60 -3.56 11.33
N GLU A 21 -43.49 -3.33 12.28
CA GLU A 21 -43.99 -2.01 12.66
C GLU A 21 -42.84 -1.10 13.13
N LEU A 22 -41.88 -1.66 13.89
CA LEU A 22 -40.69 -0.93 14.33
C LEU A 22 -39.70 -0.70 13.20
N LYS A 23 -39.57 -1.64 12.27
CA LYS A 23 -38.68 -1.51 11.10
C LYS A 23 -39.13 -0.43 10.12
N GLU A 24 -40.43 -0.14 10.06
CA GLU A 24 -40.96 0.92 9.21
C GLU A 24 -40.71 2.33 9.75
N ILE A 25 -40.39 2.45 11.05
CA ILE A 25 -40.11 3.75 11.68
C ILE A 25 -38.85 4.36 11.07
N PHE A 26 -38.91 5.66 10.78
CA PHE A 26 -37.81 6.44 10.21
C PHE A 26 -36.49 6.29 10.99
N THR A 27 -36.54 6.34 12.32
CA THR A 27 -35.36 6.19 13.17
C THR A 27 -34.73 4.80 13.06
N PHE A 28 -35.54 3.75 12.92
CA PHE A 28 -35.04 2.38 12.71
C PHE A 28 -34.32 2.28 11.36
N LYS A 29 -34.95 2.74 10.27
CA LYS A 29 -34.35 2.76 8.93
C LYS A 29 -33.05 3.56 8.89
N MET A 30 -32.98 4.68 9.61
CA MET A 30 -31.76 5.47 9.76
C MET A 30 -30.64 4.70 10.45
N VAL A 31 -30.95 3.96 11.52
CA VAL A 31 -29.96 3.12 12.22
C VAL A 31 -29.52 1.95 11.36
N GLU A 32 -30.44 1.29 10.66
CA GLU A 32 -30.13 0.20 9.73
C GLU A 32 -29.24 0.67 8.58
N GLY A 33 -29.53 1.84 7.99
CA GLY A 33 -28.67 2.45 6.98
C GLY A 33 -27.27 2.77 7.51
N ARG A 34 -27.16 3.34 8.72
CA ARG A 34 -25.85 3.58 9.36
C ARG A 34 -25.07 2.29 9.62
N LEU A 35 -25.76 1.21 10.01
CA LEU A 35 -25.14 -0.10 10.21
C LEU A 35 -24.63 -0.68 8.89
N GLN A 36 -25.39 -0.52 7.80
CA GLN A 36 -24.97 -0.96 6.48
C GLN A 36 -23.74 -0.17 5.99
N ASN A 37 -23.78 1.16 6.08
CA ASN A 37 -22.66 2.02 5.72
C ASN A 37 -21.40 1.70 6.55
N PHE A 38 -21.58 1.38 7.84
CA PHE A 38 -20.49 0.94 8.71
C PHE A 38 -19.84 -0.35 8.18
N LYS A 39 -20.65 -1.35 7.81
CA LYS A 39 -20.14 -2.61 7.26
C LYS A 39 -19.39 -2.42 5.95
N GLU A 40 -19.88 -1.55 5.08
CA GLU A 40 -19.23 -1.23 3.80
C GLU A 40 -17.90 -0.48 3.99
N ALA A 41 -17.79 0.35 5.03
CA ALA A 41 -16.56 1.04 5.36
C ALA A 41 -15.49 0.10 5.97
N LEU A 42 -15.87 -0.97 6.68
CA LEU A 42 -14.93 -1.84 7.40
C LEU A 42 -13.82 -2.43 6.51
N PRO A 43 -14.09 -3.02 5.34
CA PRO A 43 -13.05 -3.47 4.41
C PRO A 43 -12.08 -2.35 4.01
N LEU A 44 -12.61 -1.14 3.74
CA LEU A 44 -11.79 0.02 3.38
C LEU A 44 -10.86 0.42 4.53
N VAL A 45 -11.33 0.37 5.79
CA VAL A 45 -10.51 0.62 6.97
C VAL A 45 -9.36 -0.38 7.09
N VAL A 46 -9.60 -1.66 6.76
CA VAL A 46 -8.53 -2.67 6.75
C VAL A 46 -7.49 -2.33 5.69
N ASN A 47 -7.94 -1.99 4.49
CA ASN A 47 -7.05 -1.69 3.37
C ASN A 47 -6.25 -0.40 3.62
N LEU A 48 -6.83 0.60 4.30
CA LEU A 48 -6.13 1.83 4.71
C LEU A 48 -5.04 1.59 5.76
N LYS A 49 -5.08 0.47 6.48
CA LYS A 49 -4.02 0.06 7.42
C LYS A 49 -2.79 -0.52 6.70
N ASN A 50 -2.73 -0.48 5.37
CA ASN A 50 -1.59 -0.95 4.63
C ASN A 50 -0.35 -0.09 4.92
N ASP A 51 0.77 -0.72 5.28
CA ASP A 51 2.04 -0.04 5.60
C ASP A 51 2.63 0.76 4.41
N SER A 52 2.14 0.51 3.19
CA SER A 52 2.48 1.28 1.99
C SER A 52 1.86 2.68 1.99
N MET A 53 0.88 2.95 2.87
CA MET A 53 0.25 4.27 2.99
C MET A 53 1.20 5.28 3.63
N LYS A 54 1.45 6.39 2.93
CA LYS A 54 2.32 7.49 3.34
C LYS A 54 1.53 8.78 3.47
N THR A 55 2.13 9.79 4.07
CA THR A 55 1.49 11.10 4.31
C THR A 55 0.80 11.67 3.05
N ARG A 56 1.41 11.51 1.87
CA ARG A 56 0.81 11.94 0.59
C ARG A 56 -0.52 11.25 0.25
N HIS A 57 -0.64 9.95 0.54
CA HIS A 57 -1.86 9.17 0.30
C HIS A 57 -2.96 9.57 1.29
N TRP A 58 -2.58 9.79 2.55
CA TRP A 58 -3.49 10.32 3.56
C TRP A 58 -3.98 11.72 3.22
N GLN A 59 -3.11 12.59 2.67
CA GLN A 59 -3.53 13.91 2.20
C GLN A 59 -4.55 13.81 1.06
N LYS A 60 -4.30 12.98 0.04
CA LYS A 60 -5.27 12.71 -1.03
C LYS A 60 -6.62 12.22 -0.49
N LEU A 61 -6.58 11.32 0.50
CA LEU A 61 -7.79 10.80 1.16
C LEU A 61 -8.58 11.92 1.85
N MET A 62 -7.89 12.83 2.56
CA MET A 62 -8.52 13.98 3.22
C MET A 62 -9.10 14.96 2.20
N ASP A 63 -8.41 15.19 1.09
CA ASP A 63 -8.87 16.09 0.02
C ASP A 63 -10.15 15.55 -0.66
N VAL A 64 -10.22 14.23 -0.89
CA VAL A 64 -11.39 13.57 -1.50
C VAL A 64 -12.59 13.57 -0.54
N THR A 65 -12.36 13.29 0.74
CA THR A 65 -13.44 13.16 1.73
C THR A 65 -13.87 14.50 2.33
N GLY A 66 -13.05 15.55 2.17
CA GLY A 66 -13.26 16.86 2.77
C GLY A 66 -13.05 16.89 4.29
N VAL A 67 -12.49 15.82 4.87
CA VAL A 67 -12.28 15.68 6.32
C VAL A 67 -10.79 15.75 6.61
N ALA A 68 -10.37 16.81 7.29
CA ALA A 68 -8.99 17.00 7.72
C ALA A 68 -8.76 16.42 9.12
N PHE A 69 -7.68 15.68 9.30
CA PHE A 69 -7.16 15.29 10.62
C PHE A 69 -5.63 15.24 10.60
N ASP A 70 -5.03 15.25 11.78
CA ASP A 70 -3.59 15.09 11.89
C ASP A 70 -3.18 13.69 11.43
N THR A 71 -2.45 13.64 10.30
CA THR A 71 -1.97 12.44 9.61
C THR A 71 -0.96 11.61 10.42
N SER A 72 -0.56 12.08 11.60
CA SER A 72 0.21 11.22 12.50
C SER A 72 -0.58 9.94 12.81
N LEU A 73 0.02 8.77 12.58
CA LEU A 73 -0.62 7.48 12.90
C LEU A 73 -1.00 7.36 14.39
N LYS A 74 -0.48 8.25 15.26
CA LYS A 74 -0.81 8.35 16.69
C LYS A 74 -2.13 9.05 16.96
N THR A 75 -2.61 9.88 16.04
CA THR A 75 -3.86 10.66 16.14
C THR A 75 -5.00 10.08 15.30
N LEU A 76 -4.73 9.08 14.46
CA LEU A 76 -5.73 8.38 13.66
C LEU A 76 -6.65 7.54 14.56
N THR A 77 -7.80 8.10 14.95
CA THR A 77 -8.83 7.37 15.68
C THR A 77 -9.84 6.74 14.72
N LEU A 78 -10.50 5.67 15.18
CA LEU A 78 -11.61 5.06 14.44
C LEU A 78 -12.76 6.07 14.20
N SER A 79 -12.93 7.05 15.10
CA SER A 79 -13.89 8.14 14.93
C SER A 79 -13.57 9.03 13.73
N ASN A 80 -12.29 9.32 13.49
CA ASN A 80 -11.86 10.12 12.32
C ASN A 80 -12.21 9.38 11.03
N ILE A 81 -11.93 8.08 10.99
CA ILE A 81 -12.22 7.22 9.83
C ILE A 81 -13.73 7.13 9.56
N PHE A 82 -14.57 7.10 10.61
CA PHE A 82 -16.03 7.14 10.42
C PHE A 82 -16.54 8.49 9.95
N THR A 83 -15.90 9.58 10.39
CA THR A 83 -16.26 10.94 9.94
C THR A 83 -16.00 11.11 8.44
N MET A 84 -15.02 10.40 7.89
CA MET A 84 -14.71 10.41 6.45
C MET A 84 -15.78 9.76 5.57
N GLU A 85 -16.73 9.00 6.17
CA GLU A 85 -17.80 8.33 5.42
C GLU A 85 -17.29 7.56 4.19
N LEU A 86 -16.22 6.78 4.36
CA LEU A 86 -15.48 6.13 3.26
C LEU A 86 -16.35 5.32 2.29
N HIS A 87 -17.48 4.78 2.76
CA HIS A 87 -18.49 4.09 1.96
C HIS A 87 -19.04 4.94 0.79
N LYS A 88 -18.98 6.27 0.87
CA LYS A 88 -19.38 7.19 -0.21
C LYS A 88 -18.31 7.34 -1.31
N PHE A 89 -17.07 6.99 -1.00
CA PHE A 89 -15.90 7.22 -1.85
C PHE A 89 -15.15 5.93 -2.16
N THR A 90 -15.79 4.76 -2.04
CA THR A 90 -15.20 3.42 -2.13
C THR A 90 -14.20 3.28 -3.28
N ALA A 91 -14.59 3.62 -4.51
CA ALA A 91 -13.72 3.50 -5.68
C ALA A 91 -12.45 4.38 -5.59
N LEU A 92 -12.60 5.64 -5.15
CA LEU A 92 -11.47 6.55 -5.00
C LEU A 92 -10.53 6.11 -3.86
N VAL A 93 -11.09 5.59 -2.77
CA VAL A 93 -10.31 5.05 -1.65
C VAL A 93 -9.51 3.82 -2.11
N GLU A 94 -10.12 2.92 -2.87
CA GLU A 94 -9.45 1.75 -3.44
C GLU A 94 -8.33 2.15 -4.42
N ASP A 95 -8.57 3.17 -5.25
CA ASP A 95 -7.56 3.70 -6.18
C ASP A 95 -6.35 4.28 -5.44
N ILE A 96 -6.55 5.08 -4.39
CA ILE A 96 -5.47 5.64 -3.55
C ILE A 96 -4.66 4.52 -2.89
N ILE A 97 -5.33 3.48 -2.39
CA ILE A 97 -4.66 2.34 -1.75
C ILE A 97 -3.85 1.55 -2.78
N ASN A 98 -4.39 1.32 -3.98
CA ASN A 98 -3.68 0.65 -5.05
C ASN A 98 -2.47 1.47 -5.50
N GLU A 99 -2.61 2.80 -5.65
CA GLU A 99 -1.50 3.70 -5.92
C GLU A 99 -0.38 3.52 -4.89
N ALA A 100 -0.71 3.57 -3.59
CA ALA A 100 0.25 3.36 -2.53
C ALA A 100 0.98 2.01 -2.62
N VAL A 101 0.26 0.93 -2.92
CA VAL A 101 0.81 -0.42 -3.06
C VAL A 101 1.77 -0.52 -4.26
N GLN A 102 1.40 0.07 -5.40
CA GLN A 102 2.26 0.04 -6.60
C GLN A 102 3.52 0.89 -6.41
N GLU A 103 3.39 2.06 -5.78
CA GLU A 103 4.54 2.90 -5.42
C GLU A 103 5.50 2.17 -4.48
N ALA A 104 4.99 1.52 -3.42
CA ALA A 104 5.83 0.75 -2.50
C ALA A 104 6.53 -0.42 -3.21
N LYS A 105 5.87 -1.06 -4.19
CA LYS A 105 6.51 -2.08 -5.03
C LYS A 105 7.68 -1.51 -5.82
N ILE A 106 7.51 -0.35 -6.44
CA ILE A 106 8.58 0.34 -7.18
C ILE A 106 9.74 0.70 -6.24
N GLU A 107 9.45 1.29 -5.08
CA GLU A 107 10.48 1.66 -4.10
C GLU A 107 11.28 0.42 -3.61
N ASN A 108 10.61 -0.70 -3.40
CA ASN A 108 11.26 -1.95 -3.02
C ASN A 108 12.16 -2.52 -4.14
N GLU A 109 11.71 -2.47 -5.40
CA GLU A 109 12.55 -2.90 -6.53
C GLU A 109 13.77 -1.98 -6.71
N LEU A 110 13.60 -0.66 -6.57
CA LEU A 110 14.72 0.29 -6.61
C LEU A 110 15.72 0.03 -5.47
N ALA A 111 15.23 -0.26 -4.26
CA ALA A 111 16.07 -0.58 -3.12
C ALA A 111 16.87 -1.88 -3.32
N LYS A 112 16.27 -2.89 -3.97
CA LYS A 112 17.00 -4.13 -4.34
C LYS A 112 18.11 -3.85 -5.33
N ILE A 113 17.84 -3.03 -6.35
CA ILE A 113 18.86 -2.62 -7.34
C ILE A 113 19.99 -1.88 -6.64
N ASP A 114 19.69 -0.88 -5.81
CA ASP A 114 20.72 -0.14 -5.04
C ASP A 114 21.55 -1.07 -4.14
N ALA A 115 20.90 -2.00 -3.43
CA ALA A 115 21.59 -2.97 -2.58
C ALA A 115 22.48 -3.93 -3.37
N ALA A 116 22.03 -4.40 -4.53
CA ALA A 116 22.83 -5.25 -5.42
C ALA A 116 24.12 -4.53 -5.85
N TRP A 117 23.99 -3.29 -6.33
CA TRP A 117 25.14 -2.50 -6.78
C TRP A 117 26.08 -2.06 -5.66
N ARG A 118 25.58 -1.86 -4.44
CA ARG A 118 26.44 -1.60 -3.25
C ARG A 118 27.29 -2.79 -2.84
N ASN A 119 26.78 -4.01 -3.04
CA ASN A 119 27.45 -5.24 -2.61
C ASN A 119 28.29 -5.89 -3.71
N ASN A 120 28.08 -5.49 -4.96
CA ASN A 120 28.85 -5.97 -6.09
C ASN A 120 30.28 -5.41 -6.10
N SER A 121 31.23 -6.26 -6.46
CA SER A 121 32.64 -5.87 -6.60
C SER A 121 33.26 -6.53 -7.83
N LEU A 122 34.16 -5.80 -8.49
CA LEU A 122 34.90 -6.33 -9.62
C LEU A 122 36.07 -7.15 -9.11
N VAL A 123 36.15 -8.41 -9.55
CA VAL A 123 37.23 -9.31 -9.16
C VAL A 123 38.46 -9.03 -10.01
N VAL A 124 39.58 -8.77 -9.35
CA VAL A 124 40.88 -8.53 -9.99
C VAL A 124 41.80 -9.72 -9.73
N VAL A 125 42.48 -10.21 -10.76
CA VAL A 125 43.39 -11.35 -10.68
C VAL A 125 44.80 -10.96 -11.13
N LYS A 126 45.82 -11.62 -10.58
CA LYS A 126 47.21 -11.37 -11.00
C LYS A 126 47.43 -11.87 -12.43
N TYR A 127 48.06 -11.05 -13.24
CA TYR A 127 48.44 -11.36 -14.60
C TYR A 127 49.93 -11.63 -14.68
N LYS A 128 50.28 -12.83 -15.15
CA LYS A 128 51.67 -13.21 -15.44
C LYS A 128 51.81 -13.55 -16.90
N LYS A 129 52.88 -13.06 -17.52
CA LYS A 129 53.26 -13.43 -18.88
C LYS A 129 54.76 -13.70 -18.90
N ASP A 130 55.14 -14.84 -19.46
CA ASP A 130 56.53 -15.32 -19.53
C ASP A 130 57.20 -15.46 -18.15
N GLY A 131 56.43 -15.86 -17.13
CA GLY A 131 56.91 -16.03 -15.75
C GLY A 131 57.10 -14.73 -14.96
N GLN A 132 56.99 -13.56 -15.60
CA GLN A 132 57.08 -12.25 -14.93
C GLN A 132 55.70 -11.77 -14.47
N ASP A 133 55.66 -11.23 -13.24
CA ASP A 133 54.47 -10.55 -12.70
C ASP A 133 54.29 -9.21 -13.42
N ARG A 134 53.14 -9.04 -14.08
CA ARG A 134 52.80 -7.85 -14.87
C ARG A 134 51.66 -7.05 -14.26
N GLY A 135 51.28 -7.33 -13.01
CA GLY A 135 50.25 -6.61 -12.26
C GLY A 135 48.91 -7.35 -12.21
N PHE A 136 47.82 -6.59 -12.10
CA PHE A 136 46.47 -7.12 -11.93
C PHE A 136 45.59 -6.81 -13.15
N ILE A 137 44.78 -7.78 -13.57
CA ILE A 137 43.76 -7.61 -14.62
C ILE A 137 42.38 -7.93 -14.06
N LEU A 138 41.35 -7.33 -14.63
CA LEU A 138 39.98 -7.67 -14.31
C LEU A 138 39.68 -9.11 -14.75
N ARG A 139 39.04 -9.89 -13.89
CA ARG A 139 38.44 -11.16 -14.29
C ARG A 139 37.22 -10.86 -15.17
N ALA A 140 36.85 -11.80 -16.05
CA ALA A 140 35.58 -11.74 -16.76
C ALA A 140 34.43 -11.56 -15.76
N ALA A 141 33.57 -10.58 -16.04
CA ALA A 141 32.47 -10.15 -15.19
C ALA A 141 31.13 -10.37 -15.92
N ASP A 142 31.00 -11.50 -16.61
CA ASP A 142 29.83 -11.81 -17.44
C ASP A 142 28.54 -11.83 -16.61
N ASP A 143 28.57 -12.38 -15.40
CA ASP A 143 27.44 -12.38 -14.46
C ASP A 143 27.01 -10.96 -14.06
N LEU A 144 27.98 -10.08 -13.78
CA LEU A 144 27.71 -8.68 -13.44
C LEU A 144 27.12 -7.90 -14.63
N LYS A 145 27.55 -8.25 -15.85
CA LYS A 145 27.02 -7.64 -17.07
C LYS A 145 25.58 -8.08 -17.33
N LEU A 146 25.27 -9.37 -17.12
CA LEU A 146 23.89 -9.88 -17.20
C LEU A 146 22.98 -9.18 -16.17
N GLU A 147 23.44 -9.06 -14.93
CA GLU A 147 22.71 -8.35 -13.87
C GLU A 147 22.49 -6.86 -14.21
N LEU A 148 23.45 -6.21 -14.87
CA LEU A 148 23.29 -4.85 -15.37
C LEU A 148 22.21 -4.74 -16.44
N GLU A 149 22.21 -5.65 -17.41
CA GLU A 149 21.23 -5.66 -18.49
C GLU A 149 19.81 -5.88 -17.94
N ASP A 150 19.64 -6.82 -17.01
CA ASP A 150 18.35 -7.08 -16.33
C ASP A 150 17.88 -5.87 -15.50
N ASN A 151 18.78 -5.28 -14.70
CA ASN A 151 18.46 -4.09 -13.91
C ASN A 151 18.08 -2.90 -14.80
N MET A 152 18.74 -2.73 -15.95
CA MET A 152 18.43 -1.66 -16.90
C MET A 152 17.03 -1.85 -17.53
N LEU A 153 16.65 -3.08 -17.88
CA LEU A 153 15.32 -3.40 -18.40
C LEU A 153 14.24 -3.16 -17.33
N ASN A 154 14.50 -3.56 -16.08
CA ASN A 154 13.60 -3.32 -14.96
C ASN A 154 13.39 -1.81 -14.73
N LEU A 155 14.47 -1.02 -14.75
CA LEU A 155 14.39 0.44 -14.60
C LEU A 155 13.64 1.11 -15.76
N GLN A 156 13.82 0.64 -16.99
CA GLN A 156 13.03 1.13 -18.14
C GLN A 156 11.54 0.87 -17.95
N THR A 157 11.19 -0.32 -17.46
CA THR A 157 9.80 -0.69 -17.17
C THR A 157 9.21 0.18 -16.05
N ILE A 158 9.99 0.42 -14.98
CA ILE A 158 9.59 1.31 -13.88
C ILE A 158 9.39 2.74 -14.40
N SER A 159 10.32 3.26 -15.19
CA SER A 159 10.25 4.62 -15.76
C SER A 159 8.99 4.85 -16.62
N GLY A 160 8.50 3.80 -17.30
CA GLY A 160 7.24 3.86 -18.05
C GLY A 160 5.97 3.71 -17.21
N SER A 161 6.09 3.47 -15.91
CA SER A 161 4.95 3.30 -15.00
C SER A 161 4.32 4.64 -14.63
N ARG A 162 2.99 4.68 -14.55
CA ARG A 162 2.23 5.87 -14.08
C ARG A 162 2.42 6.20 -12.59
N PHE A 163 3.11 5.33 -11.86
CA PHE A 163 3.32 5.41 -10.41
C PHE A 163 4.73 5.94 -10.06
N VAL A 164 5.44 6.49 -11.04
CA VAL A 164 6.75 7.17 -10.88
C VAL A 164 6.55 8.68 -10.93
#